data_AF-A0A2M8HJ01-F1
#
_entry.id   AF-A0A2M8HJ01-F1
#
_cell.length_a   1.000
_cell.length_b   1.000
_cell.length_c   1.000
_cell.angle_alpha   90.00
_cell.angle_beta   90.00
_cell.angle_gamma   90.00
#
_symmetry.space_group_name_H-M   'P 1'
#
loop_
_entity.id
_entity.type
_entity.pdbx_description
1 polymer ?
#
loop_
_entity_poly.entity_id
_entity_poly.type
_entity_poly.pdbx_seq_one_letter_code
_entity_poly.pdbx_strand_id
1 'polypeptide(L)' 'MHLSKYTDYSFRILMYLGTHEDRLVTISEVSKRYTISKNHLVKIVHHLA' A
#
# COMPACT_ATOMS: atom_id res chain seq x y z
N MET A 1 8.02 8.99 18.63
CA MET A 1 8.39 8.29 17.37
C MET A 1 7.75 9.01 16.20
N HIS A 2 8.50 9.36 15.16
CA HIS A 2 7.97 9.96 13.93
C HIS A 2 8.02 8.91 12.82
N LEU A 3 6.88 8.28 12.52
CA LEU A 3 6.78 7.38 11.37
C LEU A 3 6.76 8.24 10.11
N SER A 4 7.63 7.92 9.16
CA SER A 4 7.59 8.59 7.86
C SER A 4 6.26 8.25 7.17
N LYS A 5 5.77 9.15 6.31
CA LYS A 5 4.58 8.86 5.48
C LYS A 5 4.75 7.57 4.68
N TYR A 6 5.98 7.30 4.25
CA TYR A 6 6.33 6.07 3.56
C TYR A 6 6.04 4.84 4.42
N THR A 7 6.51 4.83 5.67
CA THR A 7 6.27 3.72 6.61
C THR A 7 4.79 3.56 6.97
N ASP A 8 4.06 4.66 7.19
CA ASP A 8 2.61 4.62 7.43
C ASP A 8 1.86 3.97 6.25
N TYR A 9 2.18 4.37 5.02
CA TYR A 9 1.57 3.77 3.83
C TYR A 9 1.94 2.30 3.65
N SER A 10 3.19 1.92 3.89
CA SER A 10 3.61 0.51 3.87
C SER A 10 2.76 -0.34 4.80
N PHE A 11 2.55 0.09 6.05
CA PHE A 11 1.73 -0.66 7.00
C PHE A 11 0.26 -0.72 6.60
N ARG A 12 -0.32 0.38 6.10
CA ARG A 12 -1.71 0.38 5.60
C ARG A 12 -1.89 -0.60 4.46
N ILE A 13 -0.93 -0.67 3.53
CA ILE A 13 -0.96 -1.61 2.40
C ILE A 13 -0.88 -3.05 2.93
N LEU A 14 0.06 -3.36 3.82
CA LEU A 14 0.19 -4.70 4.40
C LEU A 14 -1.07 -5.16 5.13
N MET A 15 -1.68 -4.28 5.94
CA MET A 15 -2.97 -4.56 6.60
C MET A 15 -4.10 -4.77 5.59
N TYR A 16 -4.11 -3.98 4.52
CA TYR A 16 -5.11 -4.13 3.46
C TYR A 16 -4.97 -5.47 2.74
N LEU A 17 -3.75 -5.86 2.40
CA LEU A 17 -3.47 -7.14 1.75
C LEU A 17 -3.83 -8.32 2.66
N GLY A 18 -3.47 -8.25 3.94
CA GLY A 18 -3.78 -9.31 4.91
C GLY A 18 -5.28 -9.47 5.23
N THR A 19 -6.13 -8.52 4.83
CA THR A 19 -7.60 -8.63 4.97
C THR A 19 -8.30 -9.07 3.68
N HIS A 20 -7.56 -9.23 2.57
CA HIS A 20 -8.09 -9.62 1.26
C HIS A 20 -7.34 -10.84 0.70
N GLU A 21 -7.04 -11.82 1.55
CA GLU A 21 -6.28 -13.03 1.17
C GLU A 21 -7.02 -13.91 0.15
N ASP A 22 -8.34 -13.74 0.02
CA ASP A 22 -9.21 -14.48 -0.89
C ASP A 22 -9.17 -13.97 -2.35
N ARG A 23 -8.46 -12.85 -2.61
CA ARG A 23 -8.44 -12.22 -3.94
C ARG A 23 -7.16 -11.46 -4.25
N LEU A 24 -6.94 -11.19 -5.54
CA LEU A 24 -5.86 -10.30 -5.97
C LEU A 24 -6.26 -8.84 -5.78
N VAL A 25 -5.46 -8.11 -5.01
CA VAL A 25 -5.57 -6.66 -4.84
C VAL A 25 -4.69 -5.95 -5.86
N THR A 26 -5.25 -4.96 -6.56
CA THR A 26 -4.52 -4.23 -7.61
C THR A 26 -3.95 -2.89 -7.11
N ILE A 27 -2.84 -2.44 -7.73
CA ILE A 27 -2.27 -1.10 -7.49
C ILE A 27 -3.33 0.00 -7.69
N SER A 28 -4.20 -0.14 -8.70
CA SER A 28 -5.24 0.87 -8.99
C SER A 28 -6.29 0.97 -7.89
N GLU A 29 -6.64 -0.15 -7.26
CA GLU A 29 -7.59 -0.19 -6.16
C GLU A 29 -7.02 0.49 -4.92
N VAL A 30 -5.82 0.11 -4.51
CA VAL A 30 -5.15 0.67 -3.33
C VAL A 30 -4.85 2.16 -3.52
N SER A 31 -4.46 2.56 -4.74
CA SER A 31 -4.27 3.97 -5.13
C SER A 31 -5.54 4.80 -4.94
N LYS A 32 -6.71 4.28 -5.35
CA LYS A 32 -8.00 4.94 -5.13
C LYS A 32 -8.40 4.96 -3.67
N ARG A 33 -8.22 3.83 -2.96
CA ARG A 33 -8.61 3.66 -1.55
C ARG A 33 -7.87 4.63 -0.61
N TYR A 34 -6.57 4.80 -0.80
CA TYR A 34 -5.73 5.63 0.06
C TYR A 34 -5.38 7.00 -0.54
N THR A 35 -5.91 7.33 -1.72
CA THR A 35 -5.63 8.59 -2.44
C THR A 35 -4.12 8.81 -2.66
N ILE A 36 -3.39 7.73 -2.93
CA ILE A 36 -1.95 7.74 -3.22
C ILE A 36 -1.77 7.61 -4.73
N SER A 37 -0.85 8.35 -5.34
CA SER A 37 -0.54 8.17 -6.76
C SER A 37 -0.01 6.76 -7.04
N LYS A 38 -0.38 6.18 -8.18
CA LYS A 38 0.10 4.84 -8.59
C LYS A 38 1.62 4.76 -8.57
N ASN A 39 2.32 5.79 -9.06
CA ASN A 39 3.79 5.83 -9.07
C ASN A 39 4.39 5.76 -7.66
N HIS A 40 3.80 6.44 -6.68
CA HIS A 40 4.28 6.39 -5.31
C HIS A 40 3.98 5.02 -4.68
N LEU A 41 2.79 4.49 -4.92
CA LEU A 41 2.39 3.17 -4.43
C LEU A 41 3.28 2.04 -4.99
N VAL A 42 3.61 2.08 -6.28
CA VAL A 42 4.52 1.12 -6.92
C VAL A 42 5.89 1.12 -6.24
N LYS A 43 6.45 2.30 -5.93
CA LYS A 43 7.71 2.40 -5.17
C LYS A 43 7.59 1.75 -3.80
N ILE A 44 6.51 2.04 -3.06
CA ILE A 44 6.29 1.46 -1.74
C ILE A 44 6.23 -0.07 -1.83
N VAL A 45 5.43 -0.62 -2.74
CA VAL A 45 5.26 -2.08 -2.90
C VAL A 45 6.55 -2.77 -3.35
N HIS A 46 7.33 -2.18 -4.26
CA HIS A 46 8.61 -2.78 -4.68
C HIS A 46 9.63 -2.90 -3.56
N HIS A 47 9.56 -2.03 -2.55
CA HIS A 47 10.42 -2.08 -1.37
C HIS A 47 9.89 -3.01 -0.27
N LEU A 48 8.69 -3.58 -0.43
CA LEU A 48 8.13 -4.60 0.46
C LEU A 48 8.47 -6.03 0.03
N ALA A 49 9.02 -6.22 -1.18
CA ALA A 49 9.47 -7.51 -1.73
C ALA A 49 10.93 -7.77 -1.37
#